data_AF-A0A1Q5QXT0-F1
#
_entry.id   AF-A0A1Q5QXT0-F1
#
_cell.length_a   1.000
_cell.length_b   1.000
_cell.length_c   1.000
_cell.angle_alpha   90.00
_cell.angle_beta   90.00
_cell.angle_gamma   90.00
#
_symmetry.space_group_name_H-M   'P 1'
#
loop_
_entity.id
_entity.type
_entity.pdbx_description
1 polymer ?
#
loop_
_entity_poly.entity_id
_entity_poly.type
_entity_poly.pdbx_seq_one_letter_code
_entity_poly.pdbx_strand_id
1 'polypeptide(L)' 'FGTIKAWMGATHFLMRRRHKVATEMALNVLAYNMKRGIAILGCATLLEAMQT' A
#
# COMPACT_ATOMS: atom_id res chain seq x y z
N PHE A 1 11.71 1.75 -0.17
CA PHE A 1 11.17 1.38 -1.50
C PHE A 1 11.40 -0.09 -1.91
N GLY A 2 12.29 -0.86 -1.27
CA GLY A 2 12.57 -2.25 -1.68
C GLY A 2 11.45 -3.25 -1.32
N THR A 3 10.87 -3.14 -0.13
CA THR A 3 9.84 -4.04 0.41
C THR A 3 8.56 -4.08 -0.41
N ILE A 4 8.05 -2.92 -0.84
CA ILE A 4 6.86 -2.86 -1.71
C ILE A 4 7.12 -3.53 -3.07
N LYS A 5 8.32 -3.35 -3.65
CA LYS A 5 8.70 -3.96 -4.93
C LYS A 5 8.86 -5.48 -4.82
N ALA A 6 9.43 -5.95 -3.72
CA ALA A 6 9.52 -7.38 -3.41
C ALA A 6 8.14 -8.01 -3.23
N TRP A 7 7.19 -7.28 -2.63
CA TRP A 7 5.80 -7.71 -2.48
C TRP A 7 5.02 -7.74 -3.79
N MET A 8 5.32 -6.83 -4.71
CA MET A 8 4.67 -6.81 -6.01
C MET A 8 5.14 -7.99 -6.89
N GLY A 9 6.44 -8.27 -6.97
CA GLY A 9 6.95 -9.32 -7.86
C GLY A 9 6.79 -8.98 -9.35
N ALA A 10 7.17 -9.90 -10.23
CA ALA A 10 7.34 -9.63 -11.67
C ALA A 10 6.02 -9.58 -12.48
N THR A 11 4.95 -10.21 -11.99
CA THR A 11 3.65 -10.33 -12.70
C THR A 11 2.48 -9.87 -11.84
N HIS A 12 2.68 -8.79 -11.06
CA HIS A 12 1.71 -8.40 -10.04
C HIS A 12 0.37 -7.90 -10.57
N PHE A 13 0.41 -7.16 -11.69
CA PHE A 13 -0.76 -6.43 -12.14
C PHE A 13 -1.78 -7.35 -12.78
N LEU A 14 -2.96 -7.41 -12.17
CA LEU A 14 -4.11 -8.13 -12.71
C LEU A 14 -4.80 -7.31 -13.81
N MET A 15 -4.70 -5.98 -13.72
CA MET A 15 -5.37 -5.08 -14.63
C MET A 15 -4.61 -4.87 -15.94
N ARG A 16 -5.38 -4.66 -17.01
CA ARG A 16 -4.88 -4.24 -18.33
C ARG A 16 -5.21 -2.77 -18.58
N ARG A 17 -4.36 -2.09 -19.37
CA ARG A 17 -4.41 -0.65 -19.71
C ARG A 17 -3.91 0.26 -18.57
N ARG A 18 -3.18 1.31 -18.95
CA ARG A 18 -2.42 2.18 -18.02
C ARG A 18 -3.25 2.77 -16.89
N HIS A 19 -4.45 3.28 -17.15
CA HIS A 19 -5.29 3.90 -16.12
C HIS A 19 -5.67 2.90 -15.01
N LYS A 20 -6.02 1.66 -15.36
CA LYS A 20 -6.39 0.62 -14.38
C LYS A 20 -5.17 0.16 -13.57
N VAL A 21 -4.02 0.00 -14.24
CA VAL A 21 -2.75 -0.33 -13.57
C VAL A 21 -2.33 0.77 -12.60
N ALA A 22 -2.57 2.04 -12.93
CA ALA A 22 -2.30 3.16 -12.02
C ALA A 22 -3.15 3.06 -10.75
N THR A 23 -4.45 2.73 -10.88
CA THR A 23 -5.33 2.50 -9.74
C THR A 23 -4.87 1.33 -8.88
N GLU A 24 -4.49 0.21 -9.50
CA GLU A 24 -3.96 -0.97 -8.79
C GLU A 24 -2.64 -0.65 -8.06
N MET A 25 -1.74 0.11 -8.67
CA MET A 25 -0.53 0.60 -8.04
C MET A 25 -0.84 1.50 -6.84
N ALA A 26 -1.82 2.40 -6.95
CA ALA A 26 -2.21 3.29 -5.87
C ALA A 26 -2.76 2.51 -4.66
N LEU A 27 -3.60 1.50 -4.90
CA LEU A 27 -4.11 0.60 -3.86
C LEU A 27 -2.99 -0.18 -3.16
N ASN A 28 -2.03 -0.71 -3.93
CA ASN A 28 -0.88 -1.42 -3.38
C ASN A 28 0.00 -0.51 -2.51
N VAL A 29 0.25 0.73 -2.95
CA VAL A 29 0.98 1.73 -2.16
C VAL A 29 0.22 2.07 -0.87
N LEU A 30 -1.11 2.23 -0.93
CA LEU A 30 -1.93 2.49 0.25
C LEU A 30 -1.86 1.34 1.24
N ALA A 31 -2.04 0.09 0.78
CA ALA A 31 -1.97 -1.09 1.63
C ALA A 31 -0.58 -1.24 2.28
N TYR A 32 0.49 -1.01 1.51
CA TYR A 32 1.85 -1.00 2.03
C TYR A 32 2.05 0.09 3.10
N ASN A 33 1.56 1.30 2.86
CA ASN A 33 1.67 2.40 3.80
C ASN A 33 0.90 2.12 5.09
N MET A 34 -0.31 1.54 5.01
CA MET A 34 -1.07 1.12 6.18
C MET A 34 -0.33 0.07 6.99
N LYS A 35 0.18 -0.99 6.33
CA LYS A 35 0.96 -2.03 7.00
C LYS A 35 2.21 -1.45 7.68
N ARG A 36 2.88 -0.52 7.00
CA ARG A 36 4.08 0.14 7.54
C ARG A 36 3.73 1.05 8.72
N GLY A 37 2.64 1.81 8.62
CA GLY A 37 2.15 2.66 9.70
C GLY A 37 1.83 1.85 10.94
N ILE A 38 1.11 0.74 10.78
CA ILE A 38 0.82 -0.20 11.88
C ILE A 38 2.10 -0.76 12.50
N ALA A 39 3.10 -1.11 11.69
CA ALA A 39 4.37 -1.65 12.21
C ALA A 39 5.20 -0.62 12.99
N ILE A 40 5.05 0.68 12.70
CA ILE A 40 5.82 1.76 13.34
C ILE A 40 5.08 2.32 14.56
N LEU A 41 3.79 2.62 14.40
CA LEU A 41 2.98 3.35 15.37
C LEU A 41 2.06 2.45 16.19
N GLY A 42 1.77 1.24 15.70
CA GLY A 42 0.69 0.40 16.22
C GLY A 42 -0.70 0.84 15.74
N CYS A 43 -1.69 -0.05 15.85
CA CYS A 43 -3.04 0.22 15.35
C CYS A 43 -3.76 1.34 16.11
N ALA A 44 -3.64 1.40 17.44
CA ALA A 44 -4.40 2.35 18.27
C ALA A 44 -4.02 3.80 17.97
N THR A 45 -2.72 4.11 18.01
CA THR A 45 -2.19 5.44 17.70
C THR A 45 -2.47 5.87 16.26
N LEU A 46 -2.44 4.93 15.32
CA LEU A 46 -2.75 5.22 13.92
C LEU A 46 -4.23 5.59 13.74
N LEU A 47 -5.14 4.90 14.43
CA LEU A 47 -6.57 5.23 14.38
C LEU A 47 -6.89 6.58 15.02
N GLU A 48 -6.27 6.90 16.15
CA GLU A 48 -6.40 8.21 16.80
C GLU A 48 -5.96 9.35 15.87
N ALA A 49 -4.80 9.18 15.21
CA ALA A 49 -4.28 10.17 14.25
C ALA A 49 -5.13 10.32 12.97
N MET A 50 -6.02 9.37 12.67
CA MET A 50 -6.96 9.48 11.55
C MET A 50 -8.28 10.16 11.94
N GLN A 51 -8.57 10.27 13.24
CA GLN A 51 -9.78 10.90 13.77
C GLN A 51 -9.65 12.42 13.98
N THR A 52 -8.42 12.95 13.91
CA THR A 52 -8.10 14.38 13.90
C THR A 52 -8.15 14.96 12.49
#